data_AF-A0A1G8FBP3-F1
#
_entry.id   AF-A0A1G8FBP3-F1
#
_cell.length_a   1.000
_cell.length_b   1.000
_cell.length_c   1.000
_cell.angle_alpha   90.00
_cell.angle_beta   90.00
_cell.angle_gamma   90.00
#
_symmetry.space_group_name_H-M   'P 1'
#
loop_
_entity.id
_entity.type
_entity.pdbx_description
1 polymer ?
#
loop_
_entity_poly.entity_id
_entity_poly.type
_entity_poly.pdbx_seq_one_letter_code
_entity_poly.pdbx_strand_id
1 'polypeptide(L)'
;MNAKSGSKEADKSADKPMAPQPNAAGKLHAPLARLLRPLVRLCIRSGMTFPALAQLLRELFVNVAEHDFALEGKEQTDSRVSLLTGIHRKEVARLRGAGAPVHEAPAAVSLTSAVIARWLAAPEFTDAKGEPLALPRTAVGDAPSFEQLVASVTKDVRPRAVLDEWIDRKLVTINDADEIELVEAAFVPSGEDDGKWHYLGRNLHDHIAAAAENVSGAPRFLERAVHYNNISPKLARKLEARSRELAMDALKTANREANRALAKDKGGNARWNFGLYIYSEDADEEGGTKEGGKDGGKEGAST
;
A
#
# COMPACT_ATOMS: atom_id res chain seq x y z
N MET A 1 6.27 -46.52 39.99
CA MET A 1 6.69 -45.15 39.66
C MET A 1 6.78 -45.04 38.15
N ASN A 2 5.72 -44.52 37.53
CA ASN A 2 5.61 -44.34 36.08
C ASN A 2 5.91 -42.87 35.75
N ALA A 3 6.84 -42.63 34.83
CA ALA A 3 6.92 -41.36 34.12
C ALA A 3 7.02 -41.67 32.62
N LYS A 4 5.86 -41.65 31.96
CA LYS A 4 5.74 -41.69 30.50
C LYS A 4 6.32 -40.39 29.93
N SER A 5 7.31 -40.52 29.07
CA SER A 5 7.72 -39.49 28.13
C SER A 5 6.57 -39.26 27.14
N GLY A 6 5.89 -38.12 27.28
CA GLY A 6 4.92 -37.62 26.32
C GLY A 6 5.60 -36.57 25.45
N SER A 7 6.16 -36.99 24.33
CA SER A 7 6.50 -36.11 23.22
C SER A 7 5.20 -35.52 22.68
N LYS A 8 4.90 -34.29 23.09
CA LYS A 8 3.76 -33.52 22.61
C LYS A 8 4.03 -33.17 21.15
N GLU A 9 3.35 -33.86 20.24
CA GLU A 9 3.24 -33.49 18.84
C GLU A 9 2.87 -32.01 18.76
N ALA A 10 3.75 -31.23 18.14
CA ALA A 10 3.43 -29.87 17.74
C ALA A 10 2.33 -29.97 16.68
N ASP A 11 1.16 -29.47 17.06
CA ASP A 11 -0.04 -29.36 16.23
C ASP A 11 0.28 -28.61 14.92
N LYS A 12 0.47 -29.36 13.83
CA LYS A 12 0.53 -28.86 12.45
C LYS A 12 -0.88 -28.60 11.93
N SER A 13 -1.60 -27.68 12.55
CA SER A 13 -2.93 -27.24 12.10
C SER A 13 -2.92 -25.89 11.37
N ALA A 14 -1.76 -25.46 10.86
CA ALA A 14 -1.66 -24.26 10.03
C ALA A 14 -1.79 -24.62 8.55
N ASP A 15 -2.76 -23.95 7.90
CA ASP A 15 -2.86 -23.74 6.45
C ASP A 15 -3.56 -24.81 5.59
N LYS A 16 -4.75 -25.25 6.02
CA LYS A 16 -5.68 -25.92 5.09
C LYS A 16 -6.47 -24.84 4.35
N PRO A 17 -6.42 -24.75 3.00
CA PRO A 17 -7.20 -23.78 2.25
C PRO A 17 -8.69 -23.95 2.58
N MET A 18 -9.28 -22.90 3.13
CA MET A 18 -10.67 -22.94 3.58
C MET A 18 -11.59 -23.03 2.36
N ALA A 19 -12.50 -24.01 2.37
CA ALA A 19 -13.41 -24.21 1.24
C ALA A 19 -14.28 -22.96 1.02
N PRO A 20 -14.65 -22.63 -0.24
CA PRO A 20 -15.53 -21.49 -0.54
C PRO A 20 -16.83 -21.58 0.25
N GLN A 21 -17.18 -20.55 1.01
CA GLN A 21 -18.43 -20.50 1.77
C GLN A 21 -19.55 -19.84 0.94
N PRO A 22 -20.59 -20.59 0.50
CA PRO A 22 -21.56 -20.09 -0.48
C PRO A 22 -22.44 -18.94 0.03
N ASN A 23 -22.58 -18.77 1.35
CA ASN A 23 -23.36 -17.68 1.96
C ASN A 23 -22.56 -16.37 2.15
N ALA A 24 -21.23 -16.40 1.97
CA ALA A 24 -20.35 -15.24 2.12
C ALA A 24 -20.31 -14.38 0.86
N ALA A 25 -20.43 -15.00 -0.33
CA ALA A 25 -20.37 -14.29 -1.61
C ALA A 25 -21.45 -13.20 -1.74
N GLY A 26 -22.70 -13.51 -1.36
CA GLY A 26 -23.80 -12.52 -1.36
C GLY A 26 -23.58 -11.38 -0.36
N LYS A 27 -22.97 -11.67 0.80
CA LYS A 27 -22.63 -10.66 1.82
C LYS A 27 -21.43 -9.80 1.41
N LEU A 28 -20.55 -10.32 0.56
CA LEU A 28 -19.36 -9.61 0.06
C LEU A 28 -19.70 -8.59 -1.02
N HIS A 29 -20.82 -8.74 -1.73
CA HIS A 29 -21.16 -7.87 -2.86
C HIS A 29 -21.15 -6.37 -2.50
N ALA A 30 -21.86 -5.96 -1.44
CA ALA A 30 -21.95 -4.54 -1.07
C ALA A 30 -20.61 -3.96 -0.56
N PRO A 31 -19.87 -4.62 0.36
CA PRO A 31 -18.52 -4.18 0.73
C PRO A 31 -17.55 -4.12 -0.46
N LEU A 32 -17.58 -5.12 -1.34
CA LEU A 32 -16.71 -5.17 -2.52
C LEU A 32 -17.03 -4.04 -3.50
N ALA A 33 -18.31 -3.75 -3.74
CA ALA A 33 -18.71 -2.60 -4.56
C ALA A 33 -18.21 -1.27 -3.98
N ARG A 34 -18.23 -1.10 -2.65
CA ARG A 34 -17.68 0.06 -1.96
C ARG A 34 -16.15 0.17 -2.15
N LEU A 35 -15.43 -0.95 -2.00
CA LEU A 35 -13.97 -1.02 -2.18
C LEU A 35 -13.56 -0.76 -3.63
N LEU A 36 -14.28 -1.32 -4.60
CA LEU A 36 -13.96 -1.21 -6.02
C LEU A 36 -14.30 0.16 -6.61
N ARG A 37 -15.28 0.89 -6.08
CA ARG A 37 -15.68 2.20 -6.62
C ARG A 37 -14.52 3.20 -6.80
N PRO A 38 -13.67 3.49 -5.79
CA PRO A 38 -12.53 4.39 -5.99
C PRO A 38 -11.50 3.83 -6.98
N LEU A 39 -11.28 2.51 -7.02
CA LEU A 39 -10.40 1.86 -8.00
C LEU A 39 -10.93 2.00 -9.43
N VAL A 40 -12.22 1.79 -9.64
CA VAL A 40 -12.87 1.97 -10.95
C VAL A 40 -12.80 3.43 -11.39
N ARG A 41 -13.00 4.39 -10.46
CA ARG A 41 -12.81 5.82 -10.76
C ARG A 41 -11.37 6.11 -11.22
N LEU A 42 -10.38 5.51 -10.56
CA LEU A 42 -8.97 5.63 -10.96
C LEU A 42 -8.71 5.01 -12.34
N CYS A 43 -9.19 3.79 -12.60
CA CYS A 43 -9.09 3.14 -13.91
C CYS A 43 -9.63 4.02 -15.04
N ILE A 44 -10.83 4.60 -14.86
CA ILE A 44 -11.46 5.48 -15.85
C ILE A 44 -10.61 6.74 -16.07
N ARG A 45 -10.14 7.38 -14.99
CA ARG A 45 -9.26 8.57 -15.08
C ARG A 45 -7.94 8.25 -15.79
N SER A 46 -7.43 7.04 -15.64
CA SER A 46 -6.20 6.56 -16.28
C SER A 46 -6.39 5.99 -17.70
N GLY A 47 -7.62 6.01 -18.24
CA GLY A 47 -7.92 5.49 -19.57
C GLY A 47 -8.01 3.96 -19.67
N MET A 48 -8.00 3.23 -18.54
CA MET A 48 -8.22 1.79 -18.53
C MET A 48 -9.70 1.48 -18.81
N THR A 49 -9.94 0.65 -19.81
CA THR A 49 -11.29 0.26 -20.23
C THR A 49 -11.82 -0.93 -19.42
N PHE A 50 -13.14 -1.09 -19.39
CA PHE A 50 -13.77 -2.26 -18.75
C PHE A 50 -13.25 -3.60 -19.28
N PRO A 51 -13.11 -3.82 -20.61
CA PRO A 51 -12.55 -5.08 -21.12
C PRO A 51 -11.12 -5.36 -20.62
N ALA A 52 -10.27 -4.34 -20.49
CA ALA A 52 -8.91 -4.48 -19.97
C ALA A 52 -8.92 -4.89 -18.49
N LEU A 53 -9.73 -4.21 -17.66
CA LEU A 53 -9.89 -4.56 -16.25
C LEU A 53 -10.50 -5.96 -16.07
N ALA A 54 -11.51 -6.31 -16.87
CA ALA A 54 -12.14 -7.63 -16.83
C ALA A 54 -11.21 -8.76 -17.28
N GLN A 55 -10.26 -8.47 -18.18
CA GLN A 55 -9.21 -9.40 -18.58
C GLN A 55 -8.22 -9.63 -17.44
N LEU A 56 -7.74 -8.56 -16.80
CA LEU A 56 -6.88 -8.64 -15.61
C LEU A 56 -7.54 -9.43 -14.48
N LEU A 57 -8.82 -9.17 -14.19
CA LEU A 57 -9.57 -9.92 -13.18
C LEU A 57 -9.69 -11.40 -13.54
N ARG A 58 -9.91 -11.76 -14.81
CA ARG A 58 -9.95 -13.17 -15.25
C ARG A 58 -8.61 -13.86 -15.02
N GLU A 59 -7.51 -13.21 -15.36
CA GLU A 59 -6.16 -13.71 -15.11
C GLU A 59 -5.91 -13.93 -13.62
N LEU A 60 -6.26 -12.96 -12.77
CA LEU A 60 -6.12 -13.07 -11.32
C LEU A 60 -6.99 -14.19 -10.73
N PHE A 61 -8.24 -14.36 -11.19
CA PHE A 61 -9.12 -15.44 -10.72
C PHE A 61 -8.53 -16.82 -11.04
N VAL A 62 -8.00 -17.01 -12.26
CA VAL A 62 -7.35 -18.28 -12.66
C VAL A 62 -6.11 -18.52 -11.82
N ASN A 63 -5.25 -17.50 -11.67
CA ASN A 63 -3.99 -17.62 -10.95
C ASN A 63 -4.19 -17.95 -9.46
N VAL A 64 -5.07 -17.21 -8.76
CA VAL A 64 -5.41 -17.47 -7.36
C VAL A 64 -6.04 -18.84 -7.17
N ALA A 65 -6.94 -19.27 -8.07
CA ALA A 65 -7.54 -20.60 -7.98
C ALA A 65 -6.54 -21.73 -8.24
N GLU A 66 -5.53 -21.50 -9.08
CA GLU A 66 -4.47 -22.46 -9.40
C GLU A 66 -3.47 -22.62 -8.25
N HIS A 67 -3.06 -21.52 -7.61
CA HIS A 67 -1.98 -21.54 -6.60
C HIS A 67 -2.49 -21.57 -5.16
N ASP A 68 -3.45 -20.72 -4.80
CA ASP A 68 -3.85 -20.52 -3.39
C ASP A 68 -4.94 -21.52 -2.95
N PHE A 69 -5.70 -22.04 -3.91
CA PHE A 69 -6.73 -23.07 -3.69
C PHE A 69 -6.31 -24.45 -4.19
N ALA A 70 -5.00 -24.67 -4.36
CA ALA A 70 -4.46 -25.97 -4.70
C ALA A 70 -4.77 -27.01 -3.59
N LEU A 71 -5.01 -28.25 -4.00
CA LEU A 71 -5.14 -29.36 -3.05
C LEU A 71 -3.77 -29.99 -2.85
N GLU A 72 -3.41 -30.22 -1.59
CA GLU A 72 -2.14 -30.85 -1.25
C GLU A 72 -1.96 -32.19 -1.97
N GLY A 73 -0.83 -32.34 -2.68
CA GLY A 73 -0.50 -33.55 -3.43
C GLY A 73 -1.31 -33.80 -4.71
N LYS A 74 -2.10 -32.83 -5.20
CA LYS A 74 -2.85 -32.97 -6.46
C LYS A 74 -2.62 -31.78 -7.39
N GLU A 75 -2.25 -32.09 -8.64
CA GLU A 75 -2.24 -31.08 -9.69
C GLU A 75 -3.63 -30.48 -9.90
N GLN A 76 -3.68 -29.16 -10.09
CA GLN A 76 -4.89 -28.47 -10.45
C GLN A 76 -5.23 -28.74 -11.92
N THR A 77 -6.44 -29.24 -12.16
CA THR A 77 -6.95 -29.46 -13.51
C THR A 77 -7.76 -28.26 -13.97
N ASP A 78 -7.77 -27.99 -15.29
CA ASP A 78 -8.56 -26.89 -15.86
C ASP A 78 -10.04 -26.99 -15.48
N SER A 79 -10.58 -28.20 -15.37
CA SER A 79 -11.97 -28.45 -14.95
C SER A 79 -12.23 -27.98 -13.53
N ARG A 80 -11.28 -28.18 -12.60
CA ARG A 80 -11.41 -27.71 -11.23
C ARG A 80 -11.28 -26.20 -11.13
N VAL A 81 -10.29 -25.62 -11.82
CA VAL A 81 -10.13 -24.16 -11.86
C VAL A 81 -11.36 -23.50 -12.48
N SER A 82 -11.91 -24.07 -13.56
CA SER A 82 -13.17 -23.64 -14.17
C SER A 82 -14.35 -23.71 -13.19
N LEU A 83 -14.43 -24.79 -12.40
CA LEU A 83 -15.47 -24.95 -11.37
C LEU A 83 -15.36 -23.89 -10.25
N LEU A 84 -14.14 -23.58 -9.79
CA LEU A 84 -13.93 -22.60 -8.72
C LEU A 84 -14.18 -21.15 -9.17
N THR A 85 -13.73 -20.83 -10.38
CA THR A 85 -13.73 -19.45 -10.90
C THR A 85 -15.00 -19.10 -11.68
N GLY A 86 -15.73 -20.10 -12.17
CA GLY A 86 -16.80 -19.92 -13.15
C GLY A 86 -16.31 -19.54 -14.55
N ILE A 87 -14.99 -19.48 -14.78
CA ILE A 87 -14.40 -19.17 -16.08
C ILE A 87 -14.40 -20.42 -16.95
N HIS A 88 -14.78 -20.30 -18.22
CA HIS A 88 -14.88 -21.44 -19.12
C HIS A 88 -13.52 -22.15 -19.30
N ARG A 89 -13.52 -23.49 -19.31
CA ARG A 89 -12.30 -24.32 -19.38
C ARG A 89 -11.31 -23.93 -20.48
N LYS A 90 -11.79 -23.56 -21.68
CA LYS A 90 -10.91 -23.10 -22.78
C LYS A 90 -10.16 -21.82 -22.43
N GLU A 91 -10.83 -20.91 -21.73
CA GLU A 91 -10.22 -19.65 -21.29
C GLU A 91 -9.24 -19.91 -20.14
N VAL A 92 -9.58 -20.80 -19.21
CA VAL A 92 -8.63 -21.28 -18.18
C VAL A 92 -7.36 -21.84 -18.82
N ALA A 93 -7.50 -22.78 -19.78
CA ALA A 93 -6.35 -23.37 -20.46
C ALA A 93 -5.48 -22.35 -21.21
N ARG A 94 -6.09 -21.26 -21.71
CA ARG A 94 -5.37 -20.15 -22.36
C ARG A 94 -4.61 -19.27 -21.35
N LEU A 95 -5.18 -19.07 -20.16
CA LEU A 95 -4.64 -18.17 -19.14
C LEU A 95 -3.63 -18.84 -18.21
N ARG A 96 -3.71 -20.15 -18.04
CA ARG A 96 -2.73 -20.93 -17.27
C ARG A 96 -1.34 -20.82 -17.91
N GLY A 97 -0.32 -20.64 -17.07
CA GLY A 97 1.08 -20.53 -17.51
C GLY A 97 1.52 -19.15 -18.00
N ALA A 98 0.63 -18.14 -18.05
CA ALA A 98 1.02 -16.76 -18.36
C ALA A 98 1.87 -16.09 -17.25
N GLY A 99 1.94 -16.72 -16.07
CA GLY A 99 2.60 -16.17 -14.89
C GLY A 99 1.76 -15.06 -14.24
N ALA A 100 1.77 -14.98 -12.91
CA ALA A 100 1.27 -13.79 -12.25
C ALA A 100 2.23 -12.63 -12.56
N PRO A 101 1.74 -11.43 -12.94
CA PRO A 101 2.61 -10.26 -12.96
C PRO A 101 3.03 -9.97 -11.52
N VAL A 102 4.25 -10.37 -11.15
CA VAL A 102 4.90 -9.92 -9.93
C VAL A 102 5.34 -8.49 -10.18
N HIS A 103 4.61 -7.52 -9.62
CA HIS A 103 5.04 -6.13 -9.69
C HIS A 103 6.22 -5.95 -8.71
N GLU A 104 7.43 -6.15 -9.20
CA GLU A 104 8.63 -5.71 -8.49
C GLU A 104 8.70 -4.18 -8.52
N ALA A 105 9.21 -3.60 -7.43
CA ALA A 105 9.50 -2.17 -7.41
C ALA A 105 10.58 -1.87 -8.44
N PRO A 106 10.46 -0.81 -9.26
CA PRO A 106 11.61 -0.32 -10.03
C PRO A 106 12.78 -0.06 -9.08
N ALA A 107 14.00 -0.42 -9.48
CA ALA A 107 15.19 -0.29 -8.64
C ALA A 107 15.39 1.14 -8.12
N ALA A 108 15.07 2.14 -8.95
CA ALA A 108 15.14 3.57 -8.57
C ALA A 108 14.16 3.94 -7.45
N VAL A 109 12.94 3.38 -7.47
CA VAL A 109 11.94 3.59 -6.41
C VAL A 109 12.45 2.97 -5.11
N SER A 110 12.93 1.72 -5.17
CA SER A 110 13.48 1.02 -3.99
C SER A 110 14.67 1.74 -3.39
N LEU A 111 15.57 2.27 -4.22
CA LEU A 111 16.73 3.03 -3.78
C LEU A 111 16.30 4.33 -3.09
N THR A 112 15.40 5.09 -3.71
CA THR A 112 14.92 6.36 -3.15
C THR A 112 14.32 6.16 -1.76
N SER A 113 13.46 5.14 -1.60
CA SER A 113 12.88 4.78 -0.31
C SER A 113 13.94 4.43 0.72
N ALA A 114 14.94 3.65 0.34
CA ALA A 114 15.99 3.19 1.25
C ALA A 114 16.88 4.35 1.73
N VAL A 115 17.23 5.28 0.83
CA VAL A 115 18.02 6.48 1.18
C VAL A 115 17.22 7.39 2.12
N ILE A 116 15.95 7.68 1.82
CA ILE A 116 15.08 8.48 2.70
C ILE A 116 14.92 7.80 4.06
N ALA A 117 14.63 6.50 4.09
CA ALA A 117 14.46 5.76 5.33
C ALA A 117 15.74 5.78 6.19
N ARG A 118 16.93 5.71 5.56
CA ARG A 118 18.22 5.85 6.24
C ARG A 118 18.42 7.26 6.79
N TRP A 119 18.14 8.31 6.01
CA TRP A 119 18.28 9.70 6.44
C TRP A 119 17.42 10.01 7.67
N LEU A 120 16.20 9.47 7.73
CA LEU A 120 15.28 9.67 8.86
C LEU A 120 15.64 8.88 10.13
N ALA A 121 16.54 7.91 10.04
CA ALA A 121 16.72 6.93 11.10
C ALA A 121 18.14 6.81 11.63
N ALA A 122 19.15 7.04 10.79
CA ALA A 122 20.53 6.83 11.16
C ALA A 122 21.03 8.00 12.02
N PRO A 123 21.58 7.75 13.22
CA PRO A 123 22.01 8.81 14.13
C PRO A 123 23.00 9.80 13.52
N GLU A 124 23.81 9.36 12.56
CA GLU A 124 24.76 10.22 11.83
C GLU A 124 24.09 11.25 10.90
N PHE A 125 22.83 11.03 10.50
CA PHE A 125 22.09 11.90 9.58
C PHE A 125 20.89 12.60 10.26
N THR A 126 20.73 12.46 11.58
CA THR A 126 19.62 13.06 12.34
C THR A 126 20.14 13.90 13.51
N ASP A 127 19.36 14.91 13.90
CA ASP A 127 19.62 15.70 15.10
C ASP A 127 19.24 14.94 16.40
N ALA A 128 19.44 15.58 17.55
CA ALA A 128 19.10 15.01 18.86
C ALA A 128 17.59 14.76 19.07
N LYS A 129 16.72 15.39 18.25
CA LYS A 129 15.26 15.18 18.26
C LYS A 129 14.83 14.09 17.28
N GLY A 130 15.75 13.55 16.50
CA GLY A 130 15.49 12.54 15.47
C GLY A 130 14.90 13.12 14.19
N GLU A 131 15.11 14.42 13.94
CA GLU A 131 14.79 15.08 12.67
C GLU A 131 15.99 14.99 11.72
N PRO A 132 15.76 14.81 10.40
CA PRO A 132 16.85 14.72 9.43
C PRO A 132 17.66 16.02 9.41
N LEU A 133 18.99 15.89 9.42
CA LEU A 133 19.91 17.02 9.27
C LEU A 133 19.86 17.56 7.84
N ALA A 134 20.01 18.88 7.68
CA ALA A 134 20.43 19.45 6.41
C ALA A 134 21.86 18.96 6.12
N LEU A 135 22.09 18.40 4.93
CA LEU A 135 23.36 17.75 4.60
C LEU A 135 24.11 18.54 3.51
N PRO A 136 25.41 18.83 3.68
CA PRO A 136 26.22 19.32 2.58
C PRO A 136 26.33 18.24 1.50
N ARG A 137 26.58 18.67 0.25
CA ARG A 137 26.74 17.76 -0.90
C ARG A 137 27.84 16.73 -0.66
N THR A 138 29.00 17.17 -0.17
CA THR A 138 30.18 16.35 0.10
C THR A 138 30.62 16.54 1.54
N ALA A 139 31.28 15.54 2.11
CA ALA A 139 31.75 15.58 3.49
C ALA A 139 32.85 16.64 3.67
N VAL A 140 32.81 17.32 4.82
CA VAL A 140 33.93 18.12 5.33
C VAL A 140 34.52 17.35 6.51
N GLY A 141 35.61 16.60 6.26
CA GLY A 141 36.17 15.68 7.24
C GLY A 141 35.24 14.50 7.52
N ASP A 142 35.02 14.19 8.79
CA ASP A 142 34.13 13.10 9.23
C ASP A 142 32.66 13.53 9.40
N ALA A 143 32.33 14.77 9.04
CA ALA A 143 30.96 15.27 9.12
C ALA A 143 30.04 14.57 8.10
N PRO A 144 28.76 14.34 8.45
CA PRO A 144 27.80 13.70 7.55
C PRO A 144 27.55 14.55 6.30
N SER A 145 27.25 13.87 5.19
CA SER A 145 26.98 14.50 3.89
C SER A 145 26.01 13.66 3.08
N PHE A 146 25.41 14.28 2.06
CA PHE A 146 24.52 13.58 1.15
C PHE A 146 25.24 12.48 0.37
N GLU A 147 26.51 12.72 -0.01
CA GLU A 147 27.36 11.69 -0.61
C GLU A 147 27.50 10.44 0.27
N GLN A 148 27.81 10.62 1.55
CA GLN A 148 27.93 9.51 2.51
C GLN A 148 26.58 8.82 2.75
N LEU A 149 25.49 9.58 2.82
CA LEU A 149 24.14 9.02 2.97
C LEU A 149 23.82 8.07 1.82
N VAL A 150 23.98 8.51 0.57
CA VAL A 150 23.72 7.67 -0.61
C VAL A 150 24.68 6.48 -0.65
N ALA A 151 25.97 6.70 -0.40
CA ALA A 151 26.99 5.66 -0.40
C ALA A 151 26.78 4.58 0.69
N SER A 152 26.11 4.94 1.79
CA SER A 152 25.74 3.99 2.85
C SER A 152 24.64 3.01 2.42
N VAL A 153 23.88 3.33 1.36
CA VAL A 153 22.77 2.52 0.86
C VAL A 153 23.13 1.80 -0.44
N THR A 154 23.85 2.46 -1.37
CA THR A 154 24.23 1.86 -2.65
C THR A 154 25.60 2.33 -3.12
N LYS A 155 26.25 1.50 -3.95
CA LYS A 155 27.47 1.86 -4.69
C LYS A 155 27.25 1.99 -6.19
N ASP A 156 26.04 1.70 -6.66
CA ASP A 156 25.75 1.54 -8.09
C ASP A 156 25.32 2.86 -8.74
N VAL A 157 24.94 3.86 -7.94
CA VAL A 157 24.45 5.16 -8.42
C VAL A 157 25.28 6.29 -7.83
N ARG A 158 25.62 7.28 -8.66
CA ARG A 158 26.38 8.46 -8.22
C ARG A 158 25.49 9.40 -7.40
N PRO A 159 25.91 9.87 -6.22
CA PRO A 159 25.10 10.76 -5.37
C PRO A 159 24.63 12.04 -6.07
N ARG A 160 25.45 12.60 -6.95
CA ARG A 160 25.05 13.76 -7.76
C ARG A 160 23.82 13.48 -8.65
N ALA A 161 23.77 12.32 -9.29
CA ALA A 161 22.63 11.95 -10.13
C ALA A 161 21.35 11.79 -9.31
N VAL A 162 21.46 11.19 -8.11
CA VAL A 162 20.34 11.08 -7.16
C VAL A 162 19.85 12.47 -6.76
N LEU A 163 20.76 13.38 -6.42
CA LEU A 163 20.41 14.73 -6.01
C LEU A 163 19.73 15.53 -7.12
N ASP A 164 20.28 15.49 -8.34
CA ASP A 164 19.71 16.18 -9.50
C ASP A 164 18.27 15.69 -9.77
N GLU A 165 18.03 14.38 -9.69
CA GLU A 165 16.70 13.78 -9.80
C GLU A 165 15.77 14.21 -8.65
N TRP A 166 16.27 14.22 -7.41
CA TRP A 166 15.46 14.54 -6.24
C TRP A 166 15.05 16.02 -6.18
N ILE A 167 15.87 16.93 -6.71
CA ILE A 167 15.51 18.34 -6.87
C ILE A 167 14.40 18.49 -7.91
N ASP A 168 14.54 17.84 -9.07
CA ASP A 168 13.52 17.87 -10.13
C ASP A 168 12.16 17.35 -9.62
N ARG A 169 12.21 16.26 -8.84
CA ARG A 169 11.04 15.64 -8.19
C ARG A 169 10.57 16.35 -6.93
N LYS A 170 11.25 17.43 -6.51
CA LYS A 170 10.93 18.22 -5.30
C LYS A 170 10.90 17.39 -4.00
N LEU A 171 11.71 16.35 -3.94
CA LEU A 171 11.93 15.54 -2.73
C LEU A 171 12.89 16.23 -1.76
N VAL A 172 13.76 17.09 -2.29
CA VAL A 172 14.69 17.92 -1.51
C VAL A 172 14.69 19.35 -1.99
N THR A 173 15.10 20.25 -1.11
CA THR A 173 15.44 21.64 -1.41
C THR A 173 16.89 21.91 -1.05
N ILE A 174 17.47 22.98 -1.59
CA ILE A 174 18.78 23.47 -1.18
C ILE A 174 18.56 24.80 -0.48
N ASN A 175 19.07 24.92 0.74
CA ASN A 175 18.96 26.14 1.54
C ASN A 175 20.05 27.16 1.17
N ASP A 176 19.99 28.34 1.80
CA ASP A 176 20.94 29.44 1.53
C ASP A 176 22.40 29.09 1.89
N ALA A 177 22.64 28.03 2.67
CA ALA A 177 23.95 27.52 3.04
C ALA A 177 24.49 26.44 2.08
N ASP A 178 23.82 26.19 0.94
CA ASP A 178 24.10 25.08 0.00
C ASP A 178 24.00 23.69 0.64
N GLU A 179 23.15 23.56 1.65
CA GLU A 179 22.82 22.28 2.29
C GLU A 179 21.50 21.75 1.74
N ILE A 180 21.41 20.43 1.66
CA ILE A 180 20.27 19.70 1.09
C ILE A 180 19.32 19.36 2.24
N GLU A 181 18.08 19.81 2.12
CA GLU A 181 17.02 19.60 3.09
C GLU A 181 15.97 18.64 2.53
N LEU A 182 15.59 17.64 3.32
CA LEU A 182 14.53 16.71 2.97
C LEU A 182 13.15 17.37 3.13
N VAL A 183 12.36 17.37 2.06
CA VAL A 183 11.00 17.94 2.09
C VAL A 183 10.04 16.93 2.72
N GLU A 184 9.10 17.39 3.56
CA GLU A 184 8.11 16.50 4.20
C GLU A 184 7.22 15.75 3.19
N ALA A 185 6.98 16.36 2.02
CA ALA A 185 6.31 15.69 0.90
C ALA A 185 7.09 14.49 0.34
N ALA A 186 8.40 14.35 0.61
CA ALA A 186 9.19 13.23 0.14
C ALA A 186 8.77 11.87 0.73
N PHE A 187 7.96 11.87 1.79
CA PHE A 187 7.37 10.65 2.36
C PHE A 187 6.17 10.12 1.55
N VAL A 188 5.65 10.91 0.59
CA VAL A 188 4.53 10.55 -0.27
C VAL A 188 4.95 10.74 -1.72
N PRO A 189 4.94 9.70 -2.57
CA PRO A 189 5.22 9.88 -3.99
C PRO A 189 4.25 10.91 -4.60
N SER A 190 4.75 12.08 -4.97
CA SER A 190 3.96 13.17 -5.55
C SER A 190 4.16 13.26 -7.07
N GLY A 191 3.06 13.23 -7.84
CA GLY A 191 2.96 13.69 -9.24
C GLY A 191 3.71 12.90 -10.30
N GLU A 192 3.03 12.58 -11.42
CA GLU A 192 3.50 12.03 -12.73
C GLU A 192 4.52 10.87 -12.81
N ASP A 193 5.22 10.51 -11.75
CA ASP A 193 6.24 9.44 -11.69
C ASP A 193 5.61 8.05 -11.55
N ASP A 194 6.24 7.06 -12.17
CA ASP A 194 5.90 5.63 -12.07
C ASP A 194 5.96 5.12 -10.62
N GLY A 195 6.77 5.77 -9.77
CA GLY A 195 6.85 5.47 -8.33
C GLY A 195 5.50 5.53 -7.60
N LYS A 196 4.58 6.41 -8.01
CA LYS A 196 3.25 6.49 -7.37
C LYS A 196 2.42 5.22 -7.57
N TRP A 197 2.56 4.57 -8.73
CA TRP A 197 1.85 3.33 -9.05
C TRP A 197 2.41 2.18 -8.21
N HIS A 198 3.73 2.14 -8.03
CA HIS A 198 4.37 1.16 -7.16
C HIS A 198 3.81 1.24 -5.73
N TYR A 199 3.77 2.43 -5.14
CA TYR A 199 3.30 2.60 -3.76
C TYR A 199 1.78 2.45 -3.61
N LEU A 200 0.99 2.84 -4.62
CA LEU A 200 -0.44 2.50 -4.68
C LEU A 200 -0.60 0.98 -4.59
N GLY A 201 0.10 0.23 -5.46
CA GLY A 201 0.06 -1.22 -5.47
C GLY A 201 0.50 -1.81 -4.14
N ARG A 202 1.68 -1.43 -3.65
CA ARG A 202 2.27 -1.96 -2.40
C ARG A 202 1.40 -1.69 -1.18
N ASN A 203 1.05 -0.43 -0.92
CA ASN A 203 0.36 -0.05 0.31
C ASN A 203 -1.08 -0.55 0.33
N LEU A 204 -1.80 -0.43 -0.80
CA LEU A 204 -3.18 -0.88 -0.87
C LEU A 204 -3.27 -2.40 -0.88
N HIS A 205 -2.34 -3.10 -1.54
CA HIS A 205 -2.27 -4.56 -1.48
C HIS A 205 -2.11 -5.05 -0.04
N ASP A 206 -1.13 -4.53 0.71
CA ASP A 206 -0.85 -4.99 2.08
C ASP A 206 -2.05 -4.72 3.01
N HIS A 207 -2.73 -3.59 2.85
CA HIS A 207 -3.94 -3.29 3.62
C HIS A 207 -5.10 -4.22 3.26
N ILE A 208 -5.36 -4.46 1.97
CA ILE A 208 -6.39 -5.40 1.51
C ILE A 208 -6.08 -6.82 2.01
N ALA A 209 -4.83 -7.27 1.91
CA ALA A 209 -4.41 -8.59 2.37
C ALA A 209 -4.61 -8.75 3.89
N ALA A 210 -4.25 -7.72 4.67
CA ALA A 210 -4.46 -7.72 6.10
C ALA A 210 -5.96 -7.79 6.46
N ALA A 211 -6.79 -6.96 5.80
CA ALA A 211 -8.24 -6.94 6.01
C ALA A 211 -8.90 -8.26 5.58
N ALA A 212 -8.52 -8.81 4.42
CA ALA A 212 -9.06 -10.05 3.87
C ALA A 212 -8.77 -11.25 4.78
N GLU A 213 -7.57 -11.35 5.34
CA GLU A 213 -7.24 -12.40 6.31
C GLU A 213 -8.08 -12.25 7.59
N ASN A 214 -8.16 -11.02 8.12
CA ASN A 214 -8.85 -10.75 9.37
C ASN A 214 -10.35 -11.10 9.32
N VAL A 215 -10.98 -11.06 8.14
CA VAL A 215 -12.38 -11.48 7.96
C VAL A 215 -12.53 -12.96 7.59
N SER A 216 -11.46 -13.59 7.09
CA SER A 216 -11.45 -15.00 6.69
C SER A 216 -11.19 -15.95 7.88
N GLY A 217 -10.67 -15.46 9.00
CA GLY A 217 -10.30 -16.29 10.15
C GLY A 217 -10.26 -15.53 11.46
N ALA A 218 -9.36 -15.94 12.36
CA ALA A 218 -9.08 -15.18 13.57
C ALA A 218 -8.26 -13.92 13.20
N PRO A 219 -8.66 -12.71 13.63
CA PRO A 219 -7.93 -11.49 13.28
C PRO A 219 -6.47 -11.54 13.76
N ARG A 220 -5.52 -11.57 12.82
CA ARG A 220 -4.08 -11.66 13.11
C ARG A 220 -3.35 -10.33 12.92
N PHE A 221 -3.83 -9.49 12.01
CA PHE A 221 -3.17 -8.23 11.66
C PHE A 221 -3.81 -7.03 12.37
N LEU A 222 -3.00 -6.04 12.72
CA LEU A 222 -3.48 -4.78 13.26
C LEU A 222 -4.09 -3.92 12.15
N GLU A 223 -5.40 -4.07 11.94
CA GLU A 223 -6.21 -3.29 11.01
C GLU A 223 -7.32 -2.62 11.82
N ARG A 224 -7.16 -1.33 12.12
CA ARG A 224 -8.04 -0.56 13.01
C ARG A 224 -8.09 0.89 12.53
N ALA A 225 -9.26 1.50 12.67
CA ALA A 225 -9.44 2.91 12.42
C ALA A 225 -10.40 3.53 13.45
N VAL A 226 -10.17 4.82 13.72
CA VAL A 226 -11.06 5.65 14.54
C VAL A 226 -12.07 6.29 13.59
N HIS A 227 -13.36 6.13 13.87
CA HIS A 227 -14.43 6.59 12.97
C HIS A 227 -15.39 7.53 13.70
N TYR A 228 -15.55 8.73 13.12
CA TYR A 228 -16.58 9.69 13.50
C TYR A 228 -17.25 10.18 12.21
N ASN A 229 -18.58 10.22 12.21
CA ASN A 229 -19.38 10.71 11.09
C ASN A 229 -20.07 12.02 11.49
N ASN A 230 -20.51 12.78 10.49
CA ASN A 230 -21.32 14.00 10.67
C ASN A 230 -20.65 15.09 11.53
N ILE A 231 -19.33 15.23 11.44
CA ILE A 231 -18.56 16.31 12.10
C ILE A 231 -18.50 17.55 11.21
N SER A 232 -18.30 18.73 11.82
CA SER A 232 -18.15 19.97 11.05
C SER A 232 -16.84 19.98 10.25
N PRO A 233 -16.77 20.66 9.08
CA PRO A 233 -15.53 20.80 8.31
C PRO A 233 -14.37 21.40 9.11
N LYS A 234 -14.68 22.34 10.03
CA LYS A 234 -13.70 22.91 10.95
C LYS A 234 -13.08 21.86 11.87
N LEU A 235 -13.91 20.95 12.41
CA LEU A 235 -13.42 19.85 13.24
C LEU A 235 -12.67 18.82 12.41
N ALA A 236 -13.14 18.48 11.22
CA ALA A 236 -12.47 17.56 10.30
C ALA A 236 -11.03 18.02 10.00
N ARG A 237 -10.84 19.28 9.60
CA ARG A 237 -9.50 19.86 9.38
C ARG A 237 -8.61 19.84 10.62
N LYS A 238 -9.18 20.13 11.81
CA LYS A 238 -8.43 20.06 13.07
C LYS A 238 -7.97 18.63 13.38
N LEU A 239 -8.84 17.65 13.18
CA LEU A 239 -8.53 16.24 13.41
C LEU A 239 -7.53 15.71 12.37
N GLU A 240 -7.65 16.11 11.12
CA GLU A 240 -6.68 15.78 10.06
C GLU A 240 -5.28 16.28 10.44
N ALA A 241 -5.14 17.57 10.76
CA ALA A 241 -3.85 18.15 11.11
C ALA A 241 -3.20 17.44 12.31
N ARG A 242 -3.99 17.18 13.37
CA ARG A 242 -3.48 16.45 14.53
C ARG A 242 -3.16 14.98 14.22
N SER A 243 -3.93 14.35 13.36
CA SER A 243 -3.68 12.96 12.95
C SER A 243 -2.40 12.86 12.14
N ARG A 244 -2.08 13.87 11.32
CA ARG A 244 -0.83 13.95 10.56
C ARG A 244 0.38 14.01 11.47
N GLU A 245 0.36 14.87 12.49
CA GLU A 245 1.42 14.94 13.50
C GLU A 245 1.64 13.57 14.18
N LEU A 246 0.56 12.93 14.63
CA LEU A 246 0.62 11.62 15.29
C LEU A 246 1.13 10.51 14.35
N ALA A 247 0.65 10.49 13.11
CA ALA A 247 1.06 9.50 12.13
C ALA A 247 2.54 9.65 11.77
N MET A 248 3.01 10.87 11.56
CA MET A 248 4.42 11.13 11.24
C MET A 248 5.34 10.76 12.40
N ASP A 249 4.97 11.07 13.65
CA ASP A 249 5.74 10.66 14.82
C ASP A 249 5.82 9.13 14.96
N ALA A 250 4.70 8.44 14.75
CA ALA A 250 4.66 6.98 14.78
C ALA A 250 5.54 6.35 13.69
N LEU A 251 5.46 6.85 12.45
CA LEU A 251 6.26 6.36 11.32
C LEU A 251 7.76 6.61 11.55
N LYS A 252 8.15 7.81 11.99
CA LYS A 252 9.55 8.13 12.31
C LYS A 252 10.09 7.24 13.42
N THR A 253 9.30 7.03 14.48
CA THR A 253 9.67 6.16 15.60
C THR A 253 9.89 4.73 15.15
N ALA A 254 8.92 4.16 14.43
CA ALA A 254 9.00 2.80 13.92
C ALA A 254 10.19 2.62 12.95
N ASN A 255 10.44 3.59 12.08
CA ASN A 255 11.58 3.57 11.16
C ASN A 255 12.93 3.58 11.92
N ARG A 256 13.08 4.44 12.94
CA ARG A 256 14.30 4.48 13.79
C ARG A 256 14.55 3.14 14.48
N GLU A 257 13.52 2.55 15.07
CA GLU A 257 13.63 1.26 15.76
C GLU A 257 14.01 0.13 14.81
N ALA A 258 13.34 0.06 13.65
CA ALA A 258 13.63 -0.93 12.63
C ALA A 258 15.05 -0.78 12.06
N ASN A 259 15.47 0.44 11.75
CA ASN A 259 16.83 0.71 11.24
C ASN A 259 17.91 0.27 12.24
N ARG A 260 17.71 0.58 13.53
CA ARG A 260 18.61 0.15 14.61
C ARG A 260 18.65 -1.37 14.76
N ALA A 261 17.50 -2.03 14.66
CA ALA A 261 17.41 -3.49 14.77
C ALA A 261 18.10 -4.19 13.59
N LEU A 262 17.95 -3.65 12.37
CA LEU A 262 18.55 -4.20 11.15
C LEU A 262 20.08 -4.28 11.21
N ALA A 263 20.76 -3.37 11.91
CA ALA A 263 22.21 -3.41 12.07
C ALA A 263 22.73 -4.70 12.76
N LYS A 264 21.86 -5.43 13.47
CA LYS A 264 22.18 -6.69 14.16
C LYS A 264 21.43 -7.90 13.60
N ASP A 265 20.55 -7.68 12.61
CA ASP A 265 19.73 -8.73 12.03
C ASP A 265 20.55 -9.52 11.00
N LYS A 266 20.38 -10.85 10.99
CA LYS A 266 21.06 -11.74 10.04
C LYS A 266 20.34 -11.86 8.70
N GLY A 267 19.18 -11.21 8.55
CA GLY A 267 18.31 -11.33 7.41
C GLY A 267 17.42 -12.57 7.44
N GLY A 268 16.50 -12.63 6.47
CA GLY A 268 15.53 -13.70 6.29
C GLY A 268 14.55 -13.34 5.17
N ASN A 269 13.45 -14.08 5.08
CA ASN A 269 12.37 -13.82 4.11
C ASN A 269 11.15 -13.11 4.73
N ALA A 270 11.25 -12.70 6.01
CA ALA A 270 10.19 -11.98 6.68
C ALA A 270 10.04 -10.56 6.10
N ARG A 271 8.81 -10.15 5.84
CA ARG A 271 8.48 -8.79 5.40
C ARG A 271 7.64 -8.10 6.47
N TRP A 272 8.04 -6.91 6.85
CA TRP A 272 7.29 -6.04 7.76
C TRP A 272 6.93 -4.73 7.06
N ASN A 273 5.68 -4.31 7.21
CA ASN A 273 5.20 -3.03 6.72
C ASN A 273 4.35 -2.39 7.82
N PHE A 274 4.65 -1.13 8.15
CA PHE A 274 3.83 -0.32 9.03
C PHE A 274 3.39 0.92 8.25
N GLY A 275 2.19 0.84 7.68
CA GLY A 275 1.56 1.91 6.94
C GLY A 275 0.43 2.53 7.73
N LEU A 276 0.24 3.83 7.55
CA LEU A 276 -0.87 4.60 8.10
C LEU A 276 -1.56 5.34 6.97
N TYR A 277 -2.85 5.57 7.11
CA TYR A 277 -3.60 6.44 6.23
C TYR A 277 -4.48 7.38 7.05
N ILE A 278 -4.67 8.58 6.53
CA ILE A 278 -5.64 9.54 7.05
C ILE A 278 -6.59 9.81 5.89
N TYR A 279 -7.88 9.56 6.11
CA TYR A 279 -8.92 9.83 5.14
C TYR A 279 -9.88 10.88 5.71
N SER A 280 -10.10 11.94 4.96
CA SER A 280 -11.05 13.00 5.29
C SER A 280 -11.76 13.44 4.01
N GLU A 281 -13.07 13.61 4.10
CA GLU A 281 -13.89 14.21 3.04
C GLU A 281 -14.41 15.54 3.55
N ASP A 282 -14.20 16.62 2.79
CA ASP A 282 -14.94 17.86 2.98
C ASP A 282 -16.29 17.71 2.27
N ALA A 283 -17.38 18.14 2.92
CA ALA A 283 -18.75 17.93 2.46
C ALA A 283 -19.11 18.64 1.13
N ASP A 284 -18.17 19.36 0.52
CA ASP A 284 -18.39 20.14 -0.70
C ASP A 284 -18.20 19.32 -1.99
N GLU A 285 -17.72 18.07 -1.94
CA GLU A 285 -17.50 17.23 -3.13
C GLU A 285 -18.68 16.30 -3.52
N GLU A 286 -19.72 16.15 -2.69
CA GLU A 286 -20.90 15.32 -3.02
C GLU A 286 -22.17 16.11 -3.43
N GLY A 287 -22.08 17.44 -3.60
CA GLY A 287 -23.24 18.33 -3.83
C GLY A 287 -23.61 18.65 -5.29
N GLY A 288 -23.16 17.86 -6.26
CA GLY A 288 -23.30 18.13 -7.69
C GLY A 288 -24.51 17.51 -8.41
N THR A 289 -25.60 17.19 -7.72
CA THR A 289 -26.88 16.87 -8.39
C THR A 289 -27.99 17.69 -7.74
N LYS A 290 -28.07 18.97 -8.14
CA LYS A 290 -29.27 19.75 -7.88
C LYS A 290 -30.41 19.17 -8.71
N GLU A 291 -31.47 18.80 -8.00
CA GLU A 291 -32.78 18.47 -8.52
C GLU A 291 -33.20 19.49 -9.59
N GLY A 292 -33.30 19.03 -10.84
CA GLY A 292 -33.99 19.76 -11.90
C GLY A 292 -35.49 19.70 -11.61
N GLY A 293 -36.03 20.86 -11.25
CA GLY A 293 -37.41 21.07 -10.85
C GLY A 293 -38.43 20.42 -11.79
N LYS A 294 -39.37 19.73 -11.17
CA LYS A 294 -40.61 19.28 -11.77
C LYS A 294 -41.55 20.48 -11.83
N ASP A 295 -41.46 21.28 -12.89
CA ASP A 295 -42.49 22.27 -13.21
C ASP A 295 -43.29 21.78 -14.43
N GLY A 296 -44.29 20.94 -14.12
CA GLY A 296 -45.30 20.48 -15.06
C GLY A 296 -46.55 21.34 -14.88
N GLY A 297 -46.75 22.29 -15.78
CA GLY A 297 -47.88 23.20 -15.77
C GLY A 297 -49.24 22.52 -15.78
N LYS A 298 -50.18 23.13 -15.05
CA LYS A 298 -51.63 23.06 -15.29
C LYS A 298 -52.30 24.28 -14.65
N GLU A 299 -52.26 25.41 -15.35
CA GLU A 299 -53.37 26.37 -15.37
C GLU A 299 -54.05 26.15 -16.74
N GLY A 300 -55.34 25.87 -16.85
CA GLY A 300 -56.44 26.42 -16.08
C GLY A 300 -57.16 27.50 -16.88
N ALA A 301 -57.56 27.21 -18.11
CA ALA A 301 -58.48 28.06 -18.87
C ALA A 301 -59.91 27.77 -18.39
N SER A 302 -60.51 28.70 -17.64
CA SER A 302 -61.92 29.07 -17.78
C SER A 302 -62.28 30.24 -16.86
N THR A 303 -62.84 31.28 -17.49
CA THR A 303 -63.61 32.42 -16.95
C THR A 303 -62.91 33.47 -16.09
#